data_AF-A0A950ZI16-F1
#
_entry.id   AF-A0A950ZI16-F1
#
_cell.length_a   1.000
_cell.length_b   1.000
_cell.length_c   1.000
_cell.angle_alpha   90.00
_cell.angle_beta   90.00
_cell.angle_gamma   90.00
#
_symmetry.space_group_name_H-M   'P 1'
#
loop_
_entity.id
_entity.type
_entity.pdbx_description
1 polymer ?
#
loop_
_entity_poly.entity_id
_entity_poly.type
_entity_poly.pdbx_seq_one_letter_code
_entity_poly.pdbx_strand_id
1 'polypeptide(L)'
;MDKHNLFHTPTIYTLERIDWAVLMFTAFGVLLLHVREVNWWHFAWAFALPDVLGTFPGLYCYYFRCSGEHRSIPTVIHQLYNFGHSFATTVLFCAIWYAIGGRLEWAMLAFPIHLCGDRSVFGNIYKPFGTAFEPVKHEAYRRFERDYQAAGTW
;
A
#
# COMPACT_ATOMS: atom_id res chain seq x y z
N MET A 1 6.57 -6.67 -0.13
CA MET A 1 6.43 -7.47 1.11
C MET A 1 5.00 -7.36 1.57
N ASP A 2 4.53 -8.37 2.28
CA ASP A 2 3.27 -8.31 3.01
C ASP A 2 3.52 -8.67 4.47
N LYS A 3 2.55 -8.39 5.35
CA LYS A 3 2.61 -8.65 6.79
C LYS A 3 2.94 -10.09 7.21
N HIS A 4 2.87 -11.07 6.29
CA HIS A 4 3.18 -12.48 6.54
C HIS A 4 4.48 -12.96 5.89
N ASN A 5 4.99 -12.23 4.89
CA ASN A 5 6.19 -12.54 4.11
C ASN A 5 7.17 -11.35 4.13
N LEU A 6 7.85 -11.15 5.27
CA LEU A 6 8.73 -10.02 5.50
C LEU A 6 10.17 -10.35 5.10
N PHE A 7 10.75 -9.70 4.09
CA PHE A 7 12.20 -9.82 3.88
C PHE A 7 13.01 -9.11 4.97
N HIS A 8 12.39 -8.22 5.75
CA HIS A 8 12.94 -7.62 6.96
C HIS A 8 12.71 -8.52 8.19
N THR A 9 13.57 -8.38 9.20
CA THR A 9 13.26 -8.94 10.52
C THR A 9 12.04 -8.23 11.13
N PRO A 10 11.31 -8.86 12.07
CA PRO A 10 10.11 -8.24 12.66
C PRO A 10 10.37 -6.86 13.28
N THR A 11 11.53 -6.66 13.91
CA THR A 11 11.92 -5.39 14.52
C THR A 11 12.15 -4.31 13.46
N ILE A 12 12.92 -4.60 12.41
CA ILE A 12 13.18 -3.64 11.33
C ILE A 12 11.90 -3.29 10.58
N TYR A 13 11.04 -4.29 10.33
CA TYR A 13 9.73 -4.04 9.73
C TYR A 13 8.85 -3.15 10.61
N THR A 14 8.89 -3.33 11.93
CA THR A 14 8.14 -2.47 12.86
C THR A 14 8.64 -1.03 12.83
N LEU A 15 9.96 -0.82 12.81
CA LEU A 15 10.56 0.51 12.67
C LEU A 15 10.15 1.17 11.35
N GLU A 16 10.21 0.43 10.25
CA GLU A 16 9.74 0.92 8.94
C GLU A 16 8.27 1.36 9.01
N ARG A 17 7.40 0.58 9.66
CA ARG A 17 5.99 0.95 9.85
C ARG A 17 5.81 2.22 10.68
N ILE A 18 6.66 2.43 11.69
CA ILE A 18 6.66 3.65 12.50
C ILE A 18 7.05 4.85 11.63
N ASP A 19 8.07 4.74 10.77
CA ASP A 19 8.46 5.81 9.86
C ASP A 19 7.30 6.20 8.94
N TRP A 20 6.59 5.22 8.39
CA TRP A 20 5.37 5.47 7.61
C TRP A 20 4.25 6.10 8.45
N ALA A 21 4.11 5.72 9.72
CA ALA A 21 3.12 6.31 10.61
C ALA A 21 3.42 7.80 10.87
N VAL A 22 4.69 8.16 11.08
CA VAL A 22 5.13 9.54 11.27
C VAL A 22 4.77 10.39 10.05
N LEU A 23 5.03 9.90 8.84
CA LEU A 23 4.66 10.58 7.59
C LEU A 23 3.13 10.73 7.46
N MET A 24 2.39 9.67 7.78
CA MET A 24 0.92 9.69 7.77
C MET A 24 0.36 10.75 8.72
N PHE A 25 0.81 10.77 9.98
CA PHE A 25 0.36 11.74 10.98
C PHE A 25 0.80 13.17 10.65
N THR A 26 1.97 13.34 10.02
CA THR A 26 2.40 14.65 9.52
C THR A 26 1.45 15.16 8.43
N ALA A 27 1.11 14.32 7.45
CA ALA A 27 0.15 14.68 6.41
C ALA A 27 -1.26 14.96 6.98
N PHE A 28 -1.71 14.19 7.98
CA PHE A 28 -2.94 14.49 8.72
C PHE A 28 -2.87 15.81 9.46
N GLY A 29 -1.73 16.15 10.09
CA GLY A 29 -1.54 17.44 10.75
C GLY A 29 -1.73 18.60 9.77
N VAL A 30 -1.13 18.52 8.59
CA VAL A 30 -1.32 19.52 7.52
C VAL A 30 -2.77 19.57 7.06
N LEU A 31 -3.43 18.41 6.87
CA LEU A 31 -4.85 18.35 6.49
C LEU A 31 -5.74 19.06 7.52
N LEU A 32 -5.48 18.86 8.82
CA LEU A 32 -6.25 19.47 9.90
C LEU A 32 -6.07 20.99 9.96
N LEU A 33 -4.88 21.49 9.68
CA LEU A 33 -4.63 22.94 9.59
C LEU A 33 -5.45 23.60 8.47
N HIS A 34 -5.73 22.85 7.40
CA HIS A 34 -6.49 23.32 6.23
C HIS A 34 -7.88 22.68 6.09
N VAL A 35 -8.43 22.13 7.17
CA VAL A 35 -9.66 21.30 7.17
C VAL A 35 -10.86 21.97 6.50
N ARG A 36 -10.94 23.31 6.55
CA ARG A 36 -12.03 24.12 5.97
C ARG A 36 -11.83 24.42 4.48
N GLU A 37 -10.60 24.29 3.99
CA GLU A 37 -10.21 24.51 2.59
C GLU A 37 -10.23 23.23 1.77
N VAL A 38 -10.35 22.07 2.44
CA VAL A 38 -10.39 20.76 1.80
C VAL A 38 -11.74 20.56 1.11
N ASN A 39 -11.71 20.34 -0.20
CA ASN A 39 -12.84 19.75 -0.89
C ASN A 39 -12.92 18.25 -0.53
N TRP A 40 -13.83 17.91 0.37
CA TRP A 40 -13.99 16.55 0.88
C TRP A 40 -14.40 15.53 -0.17
N TRP A 41 -15.09 15.96 -1.24
CA TRP A 41 -15.47 15.07 -2.33
C TRP A 41 -14.26 14.66 -3.15
N HIS A 42 -13.40 15.63 -3.48
CA HIS A 42 -12.13 15.35 -4.15
C HIS A 42 -11.18 14.54 -3.25
N PHE A 43 -11.15 14.82 -1.95
CA PHE A 43 -10.37 14.05 -0.99
C PHE A 43 -10.80 12.58 -0.97
N ALA A 44 -12.11 12.31 -0.87
CA ALA A 44 -12.65 10.95 -0.87
C ALA A 44 -12.30 10.21 -2.17
N TRP A 45 -12.42 10.87 -3.33
CA TRP A 45 -12.01 10.29 -4.61
C TRP A 45 -10.52 10.01 -4.69
N ALA A 46 -9.67 10.97 -4.32
CA ALA A 46 -8.22 10.79 -4.31
C ALA A 46 -7.80 9.69 -3.33
N PHE A 47 -8.49 9.55 -2.20
CA PHE A 47 -8.25 8.49 -1.22
C PHE A 47 -8.64 7.11 -1.76
N ALA A 48 -9.76 6.99 -2.47
CA ALA A 48 -10.25 5.72 -2.99
C ALA A 48 -9.56 5.28 -4.29
N LEU A 49 -9.00 6.21 -5.06
CA LEU A 49 -8.45 5.94 -6.39
C LEU A 49 -7.35 4.86 -6.41
N PRO A 50 -6.36 4.84 -5.50
CA PRO A 50 -5.37 3.76 -5.43
C PRO A 50 -6.00 2.37 -5.29
N ASP A 51 -7.01 2.24 -4.43
CA ASP A 51 -7.73 0.98 -4.21
C ASP A 51 -8.57 0.56 -5.40
N VAL A 52 -9.27 1.52 -6.02
CA VAL A 52 -10.09 1.26 -7.23
C VAL A 52 -9.22 0.73 -8.36
N LEU A 53 -8.00 1.26 -8.52
CA LEU A 53 -7.06 0.82 -9.56
C LEU A 53 -6.34 -0.48 -9.19
N GLY A 54 -6.01 -0.67 -7.91
CA GLY A 54 -5.12 -1.73 -7.46
C GLY A 54 -5.82 -2.85 -6.71
N THR A 55 -6.38 -2.51 -5.55
CA THR A 55 -6.91 -3.46 -4.56
C THR A 55 -8.17 -4.14 -5.05
N PHE A 56 -9.16 -3.38 -5.54
CA PHE A 56 -10.47 -3.93 -5.94
C PHE A 56 -10.39 -4.94 -7.09
N PRO A 57 -9.67 -4.68 -8.20
CA PRO A 57 -9.51 -5.68 -9.25
C PRO A 57 -8.89 -6.97 -8.74
N GLY A 58 -7.93 -6.87 -7.81
CA GLY A 58 -7.26 -8.03 -7.24
C GLY A 58 -8.11 -8.81 -6.26
N LEU A 59 -8.84 -8.15 -5.36
CA LEU A 59 -9.80 -8.83 -4.48
C LEU A 59 -10.92 -9.48 -5.29
N TYR A 60 -11.42 -8.80 -6.32
CA TYR A 60 -12.43 -9.36 -7.22
C TYR A 60 -11.93 -10.65 -7.89
N CYS A 61 -10.71 -10.61 -8.45
CA CYS A 61 -10.10 -11.78 -9.06
C CYS A 61 -9.86 -12.91 -8.03
N TYR A 62 -9.26 -12.58 -6.88
CA TYR A 62 -8.92 -13.54 -5.84
C TYR A 62 -10.13 -14.27 -5.26
N TYR A 63 -11.22 -13.55 -4.96
CA TYR A 63 -12.37 -14.12 -4.27
C TYR A 63 -13.46 -14.66 -5.20
N PHE A 64 -13.65 -14.08 -6.39
CA PHE A 64 -14.80 -14.41 -7.24
C PHE A 64 -14.42 -15.11 -8.55
N ARG A 65 -13.15 -15.11 -8.94
CA ARG A 65 -12.70 -15.68 -10.23
C ARG A 65 -11.71 -16.82 -10.07
N CYS A 66 -10.92 -16.83 -9.01
CA CYS A 66 -9.94 -17.88 -8.74
C CYS A 66 -10.43 -18.86 -7.67
N SER A 67 -10.09 -20.13 -7.84
CA SER A 67 -10.40 -21.21 -6.88
C SER A 67 -9.17 -22.12 -6.69
N GLY A 68 -9.18 -22.95 -5.64
CA GLY A 68 -8.09 -23.86 -5.29
C GLY A 68 -7.18 -23.36 -4.17
N GLU A 69 -6.27 -24.23 -3.73
CA GLU A 69 -5.33 -24.00 -2.61
C GLU A 69 -4.28 -22.93 -2.94
N HIS A 70 -3.80 -22.93 -4.20
CA HIS A 70 -2.94 -21.89 -4.75
C HIS A 70 -3.72 -21.08 -5.78
N ARG A 71 -4.46 -20.07 -5.31
CA ARG A 71 -5.20 -19.16 -6.20
C ARG A 71 -4.24 -18.38 -7.09
N SER A 72 -4.01 -18.89 -8.30
CA SER A 72 -3.18 -18.23 -9.30
C SER A 72 -3.92 -16.99 -9.81
N ILE A 73 -3.28 -15.83 -9.66
CA ILE A 73 -3.81 -14.55 -10.13
C ILE A 73 -2.93 -14.06 -11.29
N PRO A 74 -3.53 -13.51 -12.36
CA PRO A 74 -2.76 -12.89 -13.43
C PRO A 74 -1.80 -11.81 -12.93
N THR A 75 -0.55 -11.83 -13.39
CA THR A 75 0.50 -10.88 -12.99
C THR A 75 0.09 -9.41 -13.16
N VAL A 76 -0.77 -9.11 -14.14
CA VAL A 76 -1.31 -7.76 -14.36
C VAL A 76 -2.01 -7.19 -13.12
N ILE A 77 -2.62 -8.04 -12.29
CA ILE A 77 -3.26 -7.61 -11.05
C ILE A 77 -2.24 -7.09 -10.04
N HIS A 78 -1.10 -7.78 -9.88
CA HIS A 78 0.00 -7.28 -9.05
C HIS A 78 0.59 -5.99 -9.61
N GLN A 79 0.69 -5.86 -10.94
CA GLN A 79 1.16 -4.64 -11.60
C GLN A 79 0.21 -3.47 -11.33
N LEU A 80 -1.11 -3.67 -11.48
CA LEU A 80 -2.13 -2.66 -11.19
C LEU A 80 -2.10 -2.23 -9.73
N TYR A 81 -1.96 -3.18 -8.80
CA TYR A 81 -1.79 -2.88 -7.38
C TYR A 81 -0.55 -2.02 -7.13
N ASN A 82 0.61 -2.45 -7.63
CA ASN A 82 1.87 -1.73 -7.44
C ASN A 82 1.86 -0.36 -8.12
N PHE A 83 1.20 -0.24 -9.27
CA PHE A 83 0.98 1.03 -9.94
C PHE A 83 0.12 1.95 -9.07
N GLY A 84 -1.08 1.52 -8.65
CA GLY A 84 -1.98 2.33 -7.82
C GLY A 84 -1.36 2.76 -6.48
N HIS A 85 -0.54 1.90 -5.87
CA HIS A 85 0.06 2.13 -4.55
C HIS A 85 1.51 2.64 -4.59
N SER A 86 1.97 3.12 -5.74
CA SER A 86 3.28 3.76 -5.89
C SER A 86 3.21 5.27 -5.67
N PHE A 87 4.19 5.81 -4.95
CA PHE A 87 4.35 7.26 -4.81
C PHE A 87 4.55 7.96 -6.16
N ALA A 88 5.22 7.30 -7.11
CA ALA A 88 5.40 7.86 -8.45
C ALA A 88 4.05 8.08 -9.15
N THR A 89 3.14 7.11 -9.02
CA THR A 89 1.80 7.20 -9.58
C THR A 89 0.95 8.24 -8.87
N THR A 90 1.04 8.35 -7.54
CA THR A 90 0.32 9.42 -6.83
C THR A 90 0.81 10.81 -7.22
N VAL A 91 2.12 10.98 -7.40
CA VAL A 91 2.69 12.24 -7.91
C VAL A 91 2.20 12.51 -9.32
N LEU A 92 2.14 11.49 -10.19
CA LEU A 92 1.57 11.61 -11.52
C LEU A 92 0.09 12.05 -11.48
N PHE A 93 -0.73 11.48 -10.59
CA PHE A 93 -2.12 11.90 -10.43
C PHE A 93 -2.24 13.33 -9.93
N CYS A 94 -1.42 13.76 -8.97
CA CYS A 94 -1.36 15.16 -8.55
C CYS A 94 -0.95 16.08 -9.70
N ALA A 95 0.01 15.68 -10.53
CA ALA A 95 0.48 16.44 -11.68
C ALA A 95 -0.60 16.57 -12.76
N ILE A 96 -1.31 15.48 -13.07
CA ILE A 96 -2.46 15.47 -13.99
C ILE A 96 -3.58 16.38 -13.44
N TRP A 97 -3.88 16.26 -12.15
CA TRP A 97 -4.88 17.11 -11.48
C TRP A 97 -4.54 18.58 -11.60
N TYR A 98 -3.27 18.95 -11.32
CA TYR A 98 -2.78 20.31 -11.48
C TYR A 98 -2.88 20.78 -12.94
N ALA A 99 -2.47 19.96 -13.90
CA ALA A 99 -2.50 20.31 -15.32
C ALA A 99 -3.92 20.60 -15.83
N ILE A 100 -4.93 19.89 -15.31
CA ILE A 100 -6.33 20.05 -15.71
C ILE A 100 -6.99 21.21 -14.93
N GLY A 101 -6.76 21.29 -13.62
CA GLY A 101 -7.46 22.23 -12.73
C GLY A 101 -6.76 23.57 -12.51
N GLY A 102 -5.48 23.70 -12.91
CA GLY A 102 -4.67 24.90 -12.74
C GLY A 102 -4.22 25.19 -11.30
N ARG A 103 -4.55 24.32 -10.34
CA ARG A 103 -4.17 24.47 -8.93
C ARG A 103 -4.07 23.12 -8.24
N LEU A 104 -3.20 23.05 -7.24
CA LEU A 104 -3.20 21.94 -6.28
C LEU A 104 -4.21 22.23 -5.18
N GLU A 105 -4.83 21.17 -4.69
CA GLU A 105 -5.79 21.23 -3.60
C GLU A 105 -5.23 20.48 -2.39
N TRP A 106 -5.58 20.95 -1.19
CA TRP A 106 -5.33 20.22 0.06
C TRP A 106 -5.97 18.82 0.07
N ALA A 107 -7.00 18.61 -0.75
CA ALA A 107 -7.60 17.31 -1.01
C ALA A 107 -6.59 16.24 -1.47
N MET A 108 -5.51 16.65 -2.16
CA MET A 108 -4.49 15.73 -2.65
C MET A 108 -3.62 15.12 -1.54
N LEU A 109 -3.70 15.63 -0.30
CA LEU A 109 -3.13 14.97 0.88
C LEU A 109 -3.74 13.59 1.14
N ALA A 110 -4.90 13.29 0.55
CA ALA A 110 -5.48 11.95 0.54
C ALA A 110 -4.50 10.88 0.05
N PHE A 111 -3.70 11.17 -1.00
CA PHE A 111 -2.75 10.21 -1.55
C PHE A 111 -1.65 9.81 -0.55
N PRO A 112 -0.84 10.73 0.01
CA PRO A 112 0.17 10.35 0.99
C PRO A 112 -0.47 9.78 2.27
N ILE A 113 -1.63 10.26 2.71
CA ILE A 113 -2.34 9.68 3.86
C ILE A 113 -2.72 8.22 3.59
N HIS A 114 -3.31 7.92 2.44
CA HIS A 114 -3.67 6.56 2.04
C HIS A 114 -2.44 5.66 1.95
N LEU A 115 -1.43 6.06 1.16
CA LEU A 115 -0.22 5.27 0.94
C LEU A 115 0.57 5.02 2.24
N CYS A 116 0.66 6.02 3.11
CA CYS A 116 1.34 5.86 4.39
C CYS A 116 0.50 5.07 5.39
N GLY A 117 -0.83 5.21 5.36
CA GLY A 117 -1.75 4.40 6.15
C GLY A 117 -1.66 2.91 5.79
N ASP A 118 -1.59 2.61 4.50
CA ASP A 118 -1.41 1.23 4.02
C ASP A 118 -0.13 0.58 4.54
N ARG A 119 0.97 1.33 4.49
CA ARG A 119 2.29 0.86 4.93
C ARG A 119 2.39 0.79 6.45
N SER A 120 1.85 1.77 7.17
CA SER A 120 1.96 1.85 8.62
C SER A 120 0.93 0.98 9.36
N VAL A 121 -0.36 1.06 9.01
CA VAL A 121 -1.46 0.39 9.72
C VAL A 121 -1.65 -1.04 9.22
N PHE A 122 -1.72 -1.25 7.91
CA PHE A 122 -1.95 -2.58 7.35
C PHE A 122 -0.66 -3.34 7.06
N GLY A 123 0.47 -2.64 6.94
CA GLY A 123 1.76 -3.25 6.64
C GLY A 123 1.93 -3.66 5.18
N ASN A 124 1.07 -3.15 4.30
CA ASN A 124 1.15 -3.44 2.87
C ASN A 124 2.12 -2.45 2.21
N ILE A 125 3.11 -2.98 1.48
CA ILE A 125 4.01 -2.16 0.66
C ILE A 125 3.69 -2.50 -0.81
N TYR A 126 4.68 -2.92 -1.61
CA TYR A 126 4.44 -3.47 -2.93
C TYR A 126 4.17 -4.97 -2.83
N LYS A 127 3.27 -5.46 -3.68
CA LYS A 127 2.96 -6.88 -3.86
C LYS A 127 4.05 -7.53 -4.72
N PRO A 128 4.89 -8.41 -4.16
CA PRO A 128 5.83 -9.20 -4.94
C PRO A 128 5.09 -10.16 -5.88
N PHE A 129 5.64 -10.38 -7.08
CA PHE A 129 5.02 -11.29 -8.07
C PHE A 129 5.09 -12.77 -7.66
N GLY A 130 6.03 -13.13 -6.80
CA GLY A 130 6.21 -14.51 -6.32
C GLY A 130 5.34 -14.89 -5.12
N THR A 131 4.51 -13.98 -4.60
CA THR A 131 3.64 -14.23 -3.44
C THR A 131 2.17 -14.16 -3.84
N ALA A 132 1.32 -14.83 -3.07
CA ALA A 132 -0.12 -14.72 -3.22
C ALA A 132 -0.57 -13.25 -3.13
N PHE A 133 -1.60 -12.88 -3.88
CA PHE A 133 -2.13 -11.52 -3.87
C PHE A 133 -2.67 -11.16 -2.48
N GLU A 134 -3.57 -11.99 -1.96
CA GLU A 134 -3.93 -11.93 -0.54
C GLU A 134 -2.80 -12.52 0.30
N PRO A 135 -2.38 -11.87 1.39
CA PRO A 135 -1.24 -12.32 2.19
C PRO A 135 -1.44 -13.74 2.72
N VAL A 136 -0.65 -14.69 2.18
CA VAL A 136 -0.53 -16.05 2.71
C VAL A 136 0.95 -16.33 2.93
N LYS A 137 1.29 -16.86 4.10
CA LYS A 137 2.68 -17.12 4.47
C LYS A 137 3.29 -18.19 3.55
N HIS A 138 4.27 -17.80 2.74
CA HIS A 138 4.98 -18.63 1.79
C HIS A 138 5.89 -19.63 2.50
N GLU A 139 5.97 -20.86 2.02
CA GLU A 139 6.74 -21.92 2.70
C GLU A 139 8.25 -21.61 2.78
N ALA A 140 8.82 -21.06 1.71
CA ALA A 140 10.21 -20.59 1.71
C ALA A 140 10.48 -19.57 2.82
N TYR A 141 9.50 -18.72 3.13
CA TYR A 141 9.61 -17.75 4.21
C TYR A 141 9.56 -18.41 5.60
N ARG A 142 8.68 -19.40 5.78
CA ARG A 142 8.64 -20.21 7.01
C ARG A 142 9.98 -20.92 7.27
N ARG A 143 10.63 -21.43 6.21
CA ARG A 143 11.95 -22.04 6.34
C ARG A 143 12.99 -21.02 6.77
N PHE A 144 13.04 -19.87 6.08
CA PHE A 144 13.96 -18.78 6.43
C PHE A 144 13.83 -18.35 7.89
N GLU A 145 12.61 -18.12 8.41
CA GLU A 145 12.43 -17.72 9.81
C GLU A 145 12.94 -18.77 10.80
N ARG A 146 12.69 -20.07 10.54
CA ARG A 146 13.20 -21.14 11.40
C ARG A 146 14.73 -21.14 11.44
N ASP A 147 15.35 -21.06 10.26
CA ASP A 147 16.80 -21.10 10.12
C ASP A 147 17.44 -19.85 10.75
N TYR A 148 16.83 -18.68 10.54
CA TYR A 148 17.28 -17.41 11.12
C TYR A 148 17.20 -17.41 12.65
N GLN A 149 16.12 -17.93 13.24
CA GLN A 149 16.01 -18.04 14.70
C GLN A 149 16.97 -19.07 15.30
N ALA A 150 17.22 -20.17 14.58
CA ALA A 150 18.16 -21.21 15.02
C ALA A 150 19.62 -20.76 14.96
N ALA A 151 19.98 -19.84 14.05
CA ALA A 151 21.34 -19.35 13.88
C ALA A 151 21.87 -18.51 15.06
N GLY A 152 21.01 -18.06 15.97
CA GLY A 152 21.39 -17.22 17.11
C GLY A 152 21.76 -15.79 16.72
N THR A 153 22.34 -15.04 17.66
CA THR A 153 22.86 -13.68 17.42
C THR A 153 24.33 -13.78 17.00
N TRP A 154 24.68 -13.10 15.91
CA TRP A 154 26.07 -12.91 15.48
C TRP A 154 26.82 -11.97 16.42
#